data_AF-A0A1Y4KW37-F1
#
_entry.id   AF-A0A1Y4KW37-F1
#
_cell.length_a   1.000
_cell.length_b   1.000
_cell.length_c   1.000
_cell.angle_alpha   90.00
_cell.angle_beta   90.00
_cell.angle_gamma   90.00
#
_symmetry.space_group_name_H-M   'P 1'
#
loop_
_entity.id
_entity.type
_entity.pdbx_description
1 polymer ?
#
loop_
_entity_poly.entity_id
_entity_poly.type
_entity_poly.pdbx_seq_one_letter_code
_entity_poly.pdbx_strand_id
1 'polypeptide(L)'
;MKVDFYDLYIALCRDIEISPSEAAKLMGFNKSTVSLWKNKHTTPTDKILIKMERFFNVPYSFLTQSPPYNCWKEILEDYSGFLKATELSEQVLLESWGIDPQKLRVKELVKFINDYIAEIRYENGVWTIISKADANNRTSRDIRHILKVLQKSLENNDIYSYGNTQMTNAARQRLIWAIQLGLDAADGIIKNENKPS
;
A
#
# COMPACT_ATOMS: atom_id res chain seq x y z
N MET A 1 3.63 0.71 -15.88
CA MET A 1 3.49 -0.29 -16.99
C MET A 1 3.74 -1.66 -16.39
N LYS A 2 2.91 -2.69 -16.62
CA LYS A 2 3.09 -4.00 -15.96
C LYS A 2 4.33 -4.74 -16.49
N VAL A 3 4.99 -5.51 -15.61
CA VAL A 3 6.03 -6.46 -15.99
C VAL A 3 5.40 -7.65 -16.72
N ASP A 4 6.09 -8.24 -17.69
CA ASP A 4 5.58 -9.43 -18.36
C ASP A 4 5.47 -10.59 -17.36
N PHE A 5 4.37 -11.34 -17.42
CA PHE A 5 4.14 -12.47 -16.51
C PHE A 5 5.26 -13.50 -16.57
N TYR A 6 5.80 -13.75 -17.78
CA TYR A 6 6.88 -14.71 -17.96
C TYR A 6 8.13 -14.30 -17.17
N ASP A 7 8.46 -13.02 -17.10
CA ASP A 7 9.63 -12.54 -16.35
C ASP A 7 9.45 -12.75 -14.84
N LEU A 8 8.24 -12.51 -14.31
CA LEU A 8 7.90 -12.84 -12.92
C LEU A 8 8.09 -14.33 -12.64
N TYR A 9 7.58 -15.17 -13.54
CA TYR A 9 7.68 -16.62 -13.41
C TYR A 9 9.14 -17.11 -13.43
N ILE A 10 9.96 -16.57 -14.33
CA ILE A 10 11.39 -16.87 -14.39
C ILE A 10 12.09 -16.46 -13.10
N ALA A 11 11.79 -15.27 -12.59
CA ALA A 11 12.42 -14.76 -11.38
C ALA A 11 12.08 -15.65 -10.16
N LEU A 12 10.82 -16.10 -10.04
CA LEU A 12 10.42 -17.07 -9.02
C LEU A 12 11.14 -18.42 -9.14
N CYS A 13 11.32 -18.92 -10.36
CA CYS A 13 12.04 -20.18 -10.60
C CYS A 13 13.51 -20.07 -10.20
N ARG A 14 14.16 -18.95 -10.52
CA ARG A 14 15.56 -18.66 -10.14
C ARG A 14 15.74 -18.60 -8.62
N ASP A 15 14.79 -18.00 -7.91
CA ASP A 15 14.85 -17.85 -6.45
C ASP A 15 14.85 -19.18 -5.68
N ILE A 16 14.25 -20.23 -6.25
CA ILE A 16 14.26 -21.59 -5.69
C ILE A 16 15.13 -22.57 -6.49
N GLU A 17 15.96 -22.05 -7.39
CA GLU A 17 16.97 -22.80 -8.15
C GLU A 17 16.44 -23.97 -9.00
N ILE A 18 15.23 -23.83 -9.54
CA ILE A 18 14.66 -24.81 -10.49
C ILE A 18 14.46 -24.22 -11.87
N SER A 19 14.50 -25.08 -12.89
CA SER A 19 14.19 -24.62 -14.25
C SER A 19 12.68 -24.34 -14.42
N PRO A 20 12.28 -23.41 -15.29
CA PRO A 20 10.86 -23.16 -15.59
C PRO A 20 10.13 -24.40 -16.11
N SER A 21 10.82 -25.23 -16.89
CA SER A 21 10.27 -26.50 -17.37
C SER A 21 10.02 -27.51 -16.26
N GLU A 22 10.90 -27.54 -15.25
CA GLU A 22 10.74 -28.43 -14.10
C GLU A 22 9.64 -27.92 -13.17
N ALA A 23 9.58 -26.61 -12.91
CA ALA A 23 8.51 -25.97 -12.15
C ALA A 23 7.12 -26.29 -12.75
N ALA A 24 6.98 -26.18 -14.08
CA ALA A 24 5.75 -26.51 -14.79
C ALA A 24 5.33 -27.98 -14.60
N LYS A 25 6.30 -28.89 -14.70
CA LYS A 25 6.10 -30.32 -14.49
C LYS A 25 5.64 -30.61 -13.05
N LEU A 26 6.29 -30.04 -12.05
CA LEU A 26 5.95 -30.21 -10.63
C LEU A 26 4.56 -29.67 -10.29
N MET A 27 4.14 -28.56 -10.91
CA MET A 27 2.80 -28.00 -10.76
C MET A 27 1.73 -28.69 -11.62
N GLY A 28 2.13 -29.61 -12.50
CA GLY A 28 1.25 -30.38 -13.37
C GLY A 28 0.59 -29.54 -14.47
N PHE A 29 1.34 -28.69 -15.16
CA PHE A 29 0.93 -28.07 -16.43
C PHE A 29 2.02 -28.21 -17.51
N ASN A 30 1.62 -28.10 -18.79
CA ASN A 30 2.47 -28.43 -19.93
C ASN A 30 3.55 -27.34 -20.18
N LYS A 31 4.74 -27.76 -20.59
CA LYS A 31 5.82 -26.88 -21.07
C LYS A 31 5.37 -25.99 -22.23
N SER A 32 4.47 -26.46 -23.10
CA SER A 32 3.90 -25.65 -24.19
C SER A 32 3.16 -24.42 -23.67
N THR A 33 2.49 -24.52 -22.51
CA THR A 33 1.83 -23.39 -21.85
C THR A 33 2.83 -22.33 -21.42
N VAL A 34 4.00 -22.73 -20.92
CA VAL A 34 5.09 -21.80 -20.56
C VAL A 34 5.64 -21.07 -21.79
N SER A 35 5.80 -21.77 -22.91
CA SER A 35 6.24 -21.16 -24.17
C SER A 35 5.27 -20.11 -24.70
N LEU A 36 3.96 -20.31 -24.52
CA LEU A 36 2.95 -19.31 -24.90
C LEU A 36 3.07 -18.03 -24.09
N TRP A 37 3.37 -18.13 -22.79
CA TRP A 37 3.62 -16.96 -21.93
C TRP A 37 4.89 -16.22 -22.33
N LYS A 38 5.97 -16.95 -22.63
CA LYS A 38 7.24 -16.38 -23.12
C LYS A 38 7.04 -15.53 -24.38
N ASN A 39 6.21 -16.03 -25.30
CA ASN A 39 5.93 -15.38 -26.57
C ASN A 39 4.75 -14.39 -26.49
N LYS A 40 4.27 -14.08 -25.27
CA LYS A 40 3.16 -13.14 -25.00
C LYS A 40 1.85 -13.46 -25.71
N HIS A 41 1.61 -14.73 -26.05
CA HIS A 41 0.39 -15.14 -26.74
C HIS A 41 -0.80 -15.27 -25.79
N THR A 42 -0.55 -15.64 -24.53
CA THR A 42 -1.62 -15.85 -23.53
C THR A 42 -1.16 -15.42 -22.15
N THR A 43 -2.12 -15.18 -21.27
CA THR A 43 -1.91 -15.05 -19.82
C THR A 43 -2.30 -16.36 -19.12
N PRO A 44 -1.73 -16.68 -17.95
CA PRO A 44 -2.16 -17.81 -17.15
C PRO A 44 -3.63 -17.67 -16.72
N THR A 45 -4.30 -18.81 -16.53
CA THR A 45 -5.63 -18.84 -15.93
C THR A 45 -5.53 -18.80 -14.40
N ASP A 46 -6.60 -18.39 -13.71
CA ASP A 46 -6.66 -18.37 -12.25
C ASP A 46 -6.30 -19.71 -11.60
N LYS A 47 -6.72 -20.82 -12.22
CA LYS A 47 -6.37 -22.18 -11.77
C LYS A 47 -4.86 -22.43 -11.76
N ILE A 48 -4.13 -21.88 -12.73
CA ILE A 48 -2.67 -21.96 -12.79
C ILE A 48 -2.05 -21.01 -11.76
N LEU A 49 -2.57 -19.79 -11.63
CA LEU A 49 -2.09 -18.80 -10.67
C LEU A 49 -2.21 -19.31 -9.22
N ILE A 50 -3.33 -19.95 -8.85
CA ILE A 50 -3.51 -20.56 -7.51
C ILE A 50 -2.50 -21.69 -7.26
N LYS A 51 -2.18 -22.50 -8.29
CA LYS A 51 -1.13 -23.52 -8.16
C LYS A 51 0.24 -22.89 -7.93
N MET A 52 0.54 -21.81 -8.65
CA MET A 52 1.80 -21.07 -8.51
C MET A 52 1.92 -20.38 -7.16
N GLU A 53 0.86 -19.74 -6.67
CA GLU A 53 0.80 -19.15 -5.32
C GLU A 53 1.21 -20.18 -4.27
N ARG A 54 0.59 -21.36 -4.30
CA ARG A 54 0.90 -22.46 -3.36
C ARG A 54 2.31 -23.00 -3.53
N PHE A 55 2.75 -23.18 -4.78
CA PHE A 55 4.05 -23.78 -5.07
C PHE A 55 5.22 -22.87 -4.71
N PHE A 56 5.14 -21.58 -5.08
CA PHE A 56 6.20 -20.60 -4.79
C PHE A 56 6.06 -19.95 -3.41
N ASN A 57 4.91 -20.13 -2.75
CA ASN A 57 4.54 -19.44 -1.51
C ASN A 57 4.59 -17.92 -1.66
N VAL A 58 3.88 -17.40 -2.67
CA VAL A 58 3.76 -15.97 -2.97
C VAL A 58 2.30 -15.58 -3.15
N PRO A 59 1.87 -14.37 -2.75
CA PRO A 59 0.46 -13.98 -2.84
C PRO A 59 -0.05 -13.97 -4.28
N TYR A 60 -1.31 -14.36 -4.47
CA TYR A 60 -2.01 -14.21 -5.75
C TYR A 60 -1.88 -12.79 -6.34
N SER A 61 -1.99 -11.76 -5.49
CA SER A 61 -1.87 -10.35 -5.89
C SER A 61 -0.51 -9.99 -6.49
N PHE A 62 0.57 -10.67 -6.09
CA PHE A 62 1.88 -10.50 -6.72
C PHE A 62 1.87 -11.02 -8.15
N LEU A 63 1.31 -12.22 -8.38
CA LEU A 63 1.23 -12.83 -9.70
C LEU A 63 0.37 -12.03 -10.68
N THR A 64 -0.67 -11.35 -10.19
CA THR A 64 -1.53 -10.47 -11.00
C THR A 64 -1.04 -9.03 -11.08
N GLN A 65 0.02 -8.68 -10.35
CA GLN A 65 0.52 -7.31 -10.16
C GLN A 65 -0.61 -6.35 -9.73
N SER A 66 -1.43 -6.83 -8.80
CA SER A 66 -2.45 -6.03 -8.10
C SER A 66 -1.82 -5.39 -6.86
N PRO A 67 -2.40 -4.30 -6.31
CA PRO A 67 -1.87 -3.68 -5.09
C PRO A 67 -1.60 -4.68 -3.96
N PRO A 68 -0.48 -4.53 -3.23
CA PRO A 68 0.53 -3.46 -3.33
C PRO A 68 1.59 -3.65 -4.46
N TYR A 69 1.49 -4.69 -5.29
CA TYR A 69 2.51 -5.05 -6.31
C TYR A 69 2.33 -4.37 -7.68
N ASN A 70 1.45 -3.38 -7.78
CA ASN A 70 1.15 -2.67 -9.03
C ASN A 70 2.28 -1.75 -9.52
N CYS A 71 3.30 -1.51 -8.67
CA CYS A 71 4.51 -0.75 -9.00
C CYS A 71 5.75 -1.65 -9.15
N TRP A 72 5.56 -2.96 -9.40
CA TRP A 72 6.68 -3.91 -9.41
C TRP A 72 7.77 -3.56 -10.43
N LYS A 73 7.38 -3.06 -11.61
CA LYS A 73 8.33 -2.63 -12.64
C LYS A 73 9.25 -1.53 -12.10
N GLU A 74 8.64 -0.52 -11.50
CA GLU A 74 9.30 0.65 -10.95
C GLU A 74 10.22 0.24 -9.77
N ILE A 75 9.81 -0.74 -8.94
CA ILE A 75 10.65 -1.30 -7.87
C ILE A 75 11.91 -1.97 -8.44
N LEU A 76 11.79 -2.68 -9.56
CA LEU A 76 12.96 -3.30 -10.20
C LEU A 76 13.90 -2.26 -10.83
N GLU A 77 13.36 -1.16 -11.35
CA GLU A 77 14.13 -0.07 -11.95
C GLU A 77 14.82 0.82 -10.89
N ASP A 78 14.17 1.03 -9.74
CA ASP A 78 14.69 1.84 -8.62
C ASP A 78 14.56 1.11 -7.27
N TYR A 79 15.27 -0.02 -7.17
CA TYR A 79 15.22 -0.84 -5.96
C TYR A 79 15.78 -0.13 -4.72
N SER A 80 16.88 0.60 -4.88
CA SER A 80 17.50 1.33 -3.77
C SER A 80 16.63 2.50 -3.31
N GLY A 81 16.03 3.27 -4.23
CA GLY A 81 15.12 4.35 -3.87
C GLY A 81 13.86 3.83 -3.19
N PHE A 82 13.30 2.71 -3.67
CA PHE A 82 12.20 2.02 -3.02
C PHE A 82 12.54 1.64 -1.57
N LEU A 83 13.68 0.98 -1.34
CA LEU A 83 14.08 0.57 0.01
C LEU A 83 14.30 1.77 0.94
N LYS A 84 14.93 2.85 0.46
CA LYS A 84 15.12 4.08 1.24
C LYS A 84 13.79 4.72 1.65
N ALA A 85 12.79 4.68 0.76
CA ALA A 85 11.46 5.22 1.03
C ALA A 85 10.66 4.44 2.09
N THR A 86 11.14 3.25 2.51
CA THR A 86 10.55 2.52 3.64
C THR A 86 10.95 3.10 5.00
N GLU A 87 11.95 4.00 5.02
CA GLU A 87 12.55 4.58 6.23
C GLU A 87 13.16 3.55 7.20
N LEU A 88 13.27 2.28 6.77
CA LEU A 88 13.97 1.23 7.51
C LEU A 88 15.48 1.32 7.28
N SER A 89 16.26 1.06 8.32
CA SER A 89 17.71 0.95 8.18
C SER A 89 18.07 -0.34 7.43
N GLU A 90 19.23 -0.35 6.74
CA GLU A 90 19.75 -1.55 6.07
C GLU A 90 19.90 -2.73 7.03
N GLN A 91 20.28 -2.46 8.28
CA GLN A 91 20.37 -3.47 9.32
C GLN A 91 19.00 -4.12 9.60
N VAL A 92 17.92 -3.33 9.73
CA VAL A 92 16.57 -3.87 9.95
C VAL A 92 16.09 -4.66 8.74
N LEU A 93 16.35 -4.17 7.53
CA LEU A 93 16.00 -4.88 6.29
C LEU A 93 16.69 -6.25 6.23
N LEU A 94 17.97 -6.31 6.56
CA LEU A 94 18.73 -7.56 6.55
C LEU A 94 18.30 -8.51 7.69
N GLU A 95 18.26 -8.02 8.93
CA GLU A 95 18.01 -8.86 10.12
C GLU A 95 16.56 -9.33 10.23
N SER A 96 15.59 -8.47 9.92
CA SER A 96 14.16 -8.80 10.08
C SER A 96 13.55 -9.43 8.83
N TRP A 97 14.06 -9.09 7.65
CA TRP A 97 13.45 -9.47 6.37
C TRP A 97 14.37 -10.27 5.45
N GLY A 98 15.66 -10.38 5.76
CA GLY A 98 16.65 -11.00 4.89
C GLY A 98 16.97 -10.17 3.65
N ILE A 99 16.51 -8.92 3.58
CA ILE A 99 16.67 -8.07 2.39
C ILE A 99 18.09 -7.50 2.34
N ASP A 100 18.81 -7.88 1.30
CA ASP A 100 20.08 -7.26 0.92
C ASP A 100 19.82 -6.13 -0.10
N PRO A 101 20.12 -4.86 0.25
CA PRO A 101 19.94 -3.72 -0.66
C PRO A 101 20.70 -3.82 -1.99
N GLN A 102 21.75 -4.63 -2.05
CA GLN A 102 22.56 -4.84 -3.25
C GLN A 102 22.13 -6.07 -4.06
N LYS A 103 21.32 -6.95 -3.48
CA LYS A 103 20.94 -8.23 -4.10
C LYS A 103 19.45 -8.48 -3.97
N LEU A 104 18.73 -8.23 -5.06
CA LEU A 104 17.30 -8.49 -5.13
C LEU A 104 17.01 -10.00 -5.10
N ARG A 105 16.18 -10.39 -4.13
CA ARG A 105 15.65 -11.74 -3.94
C ARG A 105 14.14 -11.63 -3.93
N VAL A 106 13.49 -12.18 -4.95
CA VAL A 106 12.08 -11.90 -5.25
C VAL A 106 11.19 -12.34 -4.08
N LYS A 107 11.40 -13.53 -3.54
CA LYS A 107 10.57 -14.09 -2.47
C LYS A 107 10.70 -13.31 -1.17
N GLU A 108 11.91 -12.88 -0.83
CA GLU A 108 12.18 -12.06 0.36
C GLU A 108 11.49 -10.69 0.23
N LEU A 109 11.64 -10.05 -0.94
CA LEU A 109 11.00 -8.78 -1.24
C LEU A 109 9.46 -8.89 -1.27
N VAL A 110 8.92 -9.93 -1.89
CA VAL A 110 7.47 -10.19 -1.92
C VAL A 110 6.93 -10.40 -0.52
N LYS A 111 7.62 -11.19 0.31
CA LYS A 111 7.24 -11.39 1.71
C LYS A 111 7.26 -10.07 2.50
N PHE A 112 8.31 -9.28 2.34
CA PHE A 112 8.40 -7.95 2.96
C PHE A 112 7.24 -7.04 2.54
N ILE A 113 7.00 -6.88 1.23
CA ILE A 113 5.89 -6.06 0.74
C ILE A 113 4.56 -6.59 1.30
N ASN A 114 4.36 -7.90 1.27
CA ASN A 114 3.14 -8.52 1.78
C ASN A 114 2.91 -8.24 3.27
N ASP A 115 3.95 -8.32 4.09
CA ASP A 115 3.81 -8.34 5.54
C ASP A 115 3.96 -6.94 6.15
N TYR A 116 4.75 -6.06 5.55
CA TYR A 116 5.06 -4.73 6.06
C TYR A 116 4.26 -3.62 5.39
N ILE A 117 4.00 -3.70 4.09
CA ILE A 117 3.49 -2.57 3.31
C ILE A 117 1.97 -2.65 3.12
N ALA A 118 1.28 -1.52 3.35
CA ALA A 118 -0.14 -1.36 3.08
C ALA A 118 -0.38 -0.75 1.69
N GLU A 119 0.34 0.33 1.37
CA GLU A 119 0.20 1.04 0.09
C GLU A 119 1.56 1.43 -0.48
N ILE A 120 1.67 1.36 -1.81
CA ILE A 120 2.81 1.82 -2.58
C ILE A 120 2.29 2.74 -3.70
N ARG A 121 2.88 3.92 -3.81
CA ARG A 121 2.73 4.82 -4.96
C ARG A 121 4.10 5.25 -5.47
N TYR A 122 4.19 5.43 -6.78
CA TYR A 122 5.37 5.97 -7.44
C TYR A 122 4.93 7.00 -8.47
N GLU A 123 5.25 8.26 -8.22
CA GLU A 123 4.83 9.39 -9.04
C GLU A 123 6.02 10.34 -9.23
N ASN A 124 6.31 10.72 -10.47
CA ASN A 124 7.37 11.67 -10.82
C ASN A 124 8.75 11.34 -10.21
N GLY A 125 9.10 10.04 -10.11
CA GLY A 125 10.37 9.61 -9.53
C GLY A 125 10.39 9.55 -8.00
N VAL A 126 9.24 9.75 -7.34
CA VAL A 126 9.13 9.78 -5.88
C VAL A 126 8.28 8.62 -5.40
N TRP A 127 8.83 7.87 -4.44
CA TRP A 127 8.14 6.80 -3.74
C TRP A 127 7.32 7.35 -2.57
N THR A 128 6.09 6.86 -2.43
CA THR A 128 5.29 7.01 -1.22
C THR A 128 4.90 5.63 -0.74
N ILE A 129 5.38 5.25 0.44
CA ILE A 129 5.11 3.96 1.06
C ILE A 129 4.36 4.20 2.37
N ILE A 130 3.28 3.45 2.58
CA ILE A 130 2.56 3.45 3.85
C ILE A 130 2.69 2.04 4.42
N SER A 131 3.28 1.93 5.61
CA SER A 131 3.38 0.65 6.31
C SER A 131 1.99 0.21 6.83
N LYS A 132 1.81 -1.08 7.05
CA LYS A 132 0.60 -1.61 7.70
C LYS A 132 0.43 -1.09 9.12
N ALA A 133 1.53 -0.86 9.85
CA ALA A 133 1.47 -0.24 11.16
C ALA A 133 0.89 1.19 11.08
N ASP A 134 1.34 1.99 10.10
CA ASP A 134 0.85 3.35 9.91
C ASP A 134 -0.59 3.38 9.38
N ALA A 135 -0.95 2.47 8.48
CA ALA A 135 -2.33 2.32 8.01
C ALA A 135 -3.29 1.92 9.13
N ASN A 136 -2.86 1.05 10.05
CA ASN A 136 -3.66 0.67 11.22
C ASN A 136 -3.76 1.82 12.24
N ASN A 137 -2.72 2.67 12.35
CA ASN A 137 -2.73 3.91 13.12
C ASN A 137 -3.51 5.05 12.44
N ARG A 138 -3.83 4.93 11.14
CA ARG A 138 -4.93 5.67 10.51
C ARG A 138 -6.26 5.03 10.89
N THR A 139 -6.49 4.86 12.19
CA THR A 139 -7.84 4.65 12.71
C THR A 139 -8.66 5.85 12.23
N SER A 140 -9.84 5.59 11.66
CA SER A 140 -10.81 6.62 11.29
C SER A 140 -10.86 7.69 12.38
N ARG A 141 -10.23 8.85 12.12
CA ARG A 141 -10.25 9.94 13.08
C ARG A 141 -11.64 10.51 12.99
N ASP A 142 -12.43 10.31 14.05
CA ASP A 142 -13.77 10.87 14.13
C ASP A 142 -13.68 12.40 14.12
N ILE A 143 -13.76 12.98 12.92
CA ILE A 143 -13.69 14.43 12.69
C ILE A 143 -14.79 15.14 13.48
N ARG A 144 -15.96 14.51 13.65
CA ARG A 144 -17.05 15.05 14.45
C ARG A 144 -16.64 15.18 15.91
N HIS A 145 -15.98 14.16 16.46
CA HIS A 145 -15.45 14.21 17.83
C HIS A 145 -14.37 15.28 17.97
N ILE A 146 -13.40 15.35 17.04
CA ILE A 146 -12.31 16.33 17.06
C ILE A 146 -12.84 17.77 17.04
N LEU A 147 -13.77 18.06 16.13
CA LEU A 147 -14.38 19.39 16.02
C LEU A 147 -15.18 19.77 17.26
N LYS A 148 -15.91 18.82 17.87
CA LYS A 148 -16.63 19.05 19.14
C LYS A 148 -15.69 19.34 20.31
N VAL A 149 -14.57 18.63 20.40
CA VAL A 149 -13.56 18.90 21.44
C VAL A 149 -12.95 20.29 21.25
N LEU A 150 -12.62 20.66 20.01
CA LEU A 150 -12.10 21.99 19.70
C LEU A 150 -13.11 23.10 20.02
N GLN A 151 -14.38 22.92 19.63
CA GLN A 151 -15.47 23.84 19.97
C GLN A 151 -15.58 24.05 21.48
N LYS A 152 -15.61 22.96 22.25
CA LYS A 152 -15.67 23.02 23.71
C LYS A 152 -14.45 23.72 24.32
N SER A 153 -13.27 23.50 23.77
CA SER A 153 -12.07 24.25 24.18
C SER A 153 -12.30 25.74 23.94
N LEU A 154 -12.71 26.16 22.75
CA LEU A 154 -12.95 27.56 22.41
C LEU A 154 -14.05 28.22 23.28
N GLU A 155 -14.99 27.45 23.80
CA GLU A 155 -16.02 27.92 24.73
C GLU A 155 -15.47 28.17 26.16
N ASN A 156 -14.33 27.59 26.52
CA ASN A 156 -13.68 27.84 27.80
C ASN A 156 -13.15 29.29 27.88
N ASN A 157 -13.00 29.79 29.10
CA ASN A 157 -12.45 31.13 29.39
C ASN A 157 -10.92 31.22 29.26
N ASP A 158 -10.32 30.38 28.44
CA ASP A 158 -8.88 30.37 28.21
C ASP A 158 -8.45 31.52 27.29
N ILE A 159 -7.17 31.92 27.43
CA ILE A 159 -6.55 32.92 26.56
C ILE A 159 -6.01 32.21 25.32
N TYR A 160 -6.55 32.57 24.17
CA TYR A 160 -6.14 32.02 22.88
C TYR A 160 -5.37 33.05 22.06
N SER A 161 -4.44 32.60 21.24
CA SER A 161 -3.76 33.42 20.22
C SER A 161 -4.11 32.91 18.83
N TYR A 162 -4.16 33.82 17.85
CA TYR A 162 -4.32 33.49 16.44
C TYR A 162 -3.14 34.11 15.67
N GLY A 163 -2.19 33.26 15.26
CA GLY A 163 -0.87 33.72 14.82
C GLY A 163 -0.09 34.34 16.00
N ASN A 164 0.47 35.54 15.79
CA ASN A 164 1.25 36.26 16.81
C ASN A 164 0.42 37.26 17.64
N THR A 165 -0.92 37.22 17.54
CA THR A 165 -1.82 38.18 18.20
C THR A 165 -2.80 37.46 19.11
N GLN A 166 -3.09 38.03 20.28
CA GLN A 166 -4.15 37.53 21.15
C GLN A 166 -5.48 37.55 20.42
N MET A 167 -6.18 36.41 20.44
CA MET A 167 -7.45 36.25 19.77
C MET A 167 -8.53 37.06 20.49
N THR A 168 -9.28 37.87 19.73
CA THR A 168 -10.40 38.62 20.29
C THR A 168 -11.60 37.71 20.54
N ASN A 169 -12.46 38.10 21.49
CA ASN A 169 -13.72 37.38 21.74
C ASN A 169 -14.60 37.30 20.48
N ALA A 170 -14.61 38.34 19.65
CA ALA A 170 -15.36 38.35 18.39
C ALA A 170 -14.82 37.32 17.37
N ALA A 171 -13.49 37.15 17.29
CA ALA A 171 -12.87 36.13 16.44
C ALA A 171 -13.15 34.72 16.97
N ARG A 172 -13.05 34.52 18.29
CA ARG A 172 -13.38 33.26 18.97
C ARG A 172 -14.82 32.81 18.69
N GLN A 173 -15.79 33.71 18.84
CA GLN A 173 -17.20 33.40 18.58
C GLN A 173 -17.47 33.03 17.12
N ARG A 174 -16.79 33.70 16.17
CA ARG A 174 -16.89 33.35 14.74
C ARG A 174 -16.35 31.95 14.44
N LEU A 175 -15.25 31.55 15.08
CA LEU A 175 -14.70 30.20 14.92
C LEU A 175 -15.64 29.12 15.48
N ILE A 176 -16.20 29.35 16.67
CA ILE A 176 -17.22 28.46 17.26
C ILE A 176 -18.40 28.28 16.30
N TRP A 177 -18.93 29.39 15.77
CA TRP A 177 -20.04 29.35 14.82
C TRP A 177 -19.69 28.60 13.52
N ALA A 178 -18.50 28.82 12.95
CA ALA A 178 -18.07 28.13 11.74
C ALA A 178 -17.92 26.61 11.95
N ILE A 179 -17.39 26.20 13.12
CA ILE A 179 -17.30 24.79 13.49
C ILE A 179 -18.70 24.17 13.59
N GLN A 180 -19.64 24.84 14.26
CA GLN A 180 -21.01 24.37 14.41
C GLN A 180 -21.71 24.23 13.05
N LEU A 181 -21.59 25.23 12.18
CA LEU A 181 -22.19 25.21 10.84
C LEU A 181 -21.67 24.03 10.00
N GLY A 182 -20.36 23.76 10.07
CA GLY A 182 -19.75 22.62 9.39
C GLY A 182 -20.25 21.27 9.92
N LEU A 183 -20.40 21.14 11.25
CA LEU A 183 -20.96 19.94 11.89
C LEU A 183 -22.41 19.69 11.45
N ASP A 184 -23.24 20.73 11.44
CA ASP A 184 -24.65 20.63 11.06
C ASP A 184 -24.83 20.25 9.58
N ALA A 185 -24.00 20.84 8.70
CA ALA A 185 -23.99 20.52 7.28
C ALA A 185 -23.60 19.05 7.04
N ALA A 186 -22.55 18.57 7.71
CA ALA A 186 -22.10 17.18 7.60
C ALA A 186 -23.17 16.20 8.14
N ASP A 187 -23.76 16.48 9.31
CA ASP A 187 -24.83 15.67 9.89
C ASP A 187 -26.06 15.64 8.96
N GLY A 188 -26.35 16.73 8.24
CA GLY A 188 -27.42 16.81 7.25
C GLY A 188 -27.19 15.93 6.01
N ILE A 189 -25.98 15.94 5.46
CA ILE A 189 -25.59 15.09 4.32
C ILE A 189 -25.72 13.61 4.71
N ILE A 190 -25.11 13.21 5.83
CA ILE A 190 -25.12 11.82 6.30
C ILE A 190 -26.56 11.30 6.54
N LYS A 191 -27.45 12.14 7.09
CA LYS A 191 -28.87 11.78 7.27
C LYS A 191 -29.62 11.58 5.95
N ASN A 192 -29.24 12.32 4.90
CA ASN A 192 -29.88 12.20 3.59
C ASN A 192 -29.33 11.00 2.80
N GLU A 193 -28.05 10.66 2.93
CA GLU A 193 -27.44 9.47 2.32
C GLU A 193 -27.97 8.15 2.91
N ASN A 194 -28.39 8.15 4.18
CA ASN A 194 -28.91 6.97 4.88
C ASN A 194 -30.44 6.82 4.83
N LYS A 195 -31.15 7.59 3.99
CA LYS A 195 -32.58 7.34 3.73
C LYS A 195 -32.70 6.16 2.76
N PRO A 196 -33.39 5.05 3.11
CA PRO A 196 -33.72 4.03 2.12
C PRO A 196 -34.59 4.65 1.02
N SER A 197 -34.29 4.32 -0.24
CA SER A 197 -35.13 4.68 -1.40
C SER A 197 -36.55 4.14 -1.26
#